data_AF-R7VEW8-F1
#
_entry.id   AF-R7VEW8-F1
#
_cell.length_a   1.000
_cell.length_b   1.000
_cell.length_c   1.000
_cell.angle_alpha   90.00
_cell.angle_beta   90.00
_cell.angle_gamma   90.00
#
_symmetry.space_group_name_H-M   'P 1'
#
loop_
_entity.id
_entity.type
_entity.pdbx_description
1 polymer ?
#
loop_
_entity_poly.entity_id
_entity_poly.type
_entity_poly.pdbx_seq_one_letter_code
_entity_poly.pdbx_strand_id
1 'polypeptide(L)'
;GAFSRVFKASFQGAIVAVKRLKVPLSSQDKNYFTAEVSLLRELRHPRVVLLLGVCMNGPLPLMVLEFMARGSLFHHLHDPHNPSLDHAAYFQIAHDMALGMNYLHCHRSEILHLDLKSMNVLLTSHLRAKIADFGFSKLRHDADVAAKNATVKQGTPAWMSPELLQSGQISTKADVYSFGIILWEMLTRLNPYEGSTSFQIIDKTRKGHRPVIPESCPENLESLIRACWAQNPALRPQFKVSSHDSISNKTN
;
A
#
# COMPACT_ATOMS: atom_id res chain seq x y z
N GLY A 1 13.30 -2.92 -2.02
CA GLY A 1 13.01 -1.48 -2.02
C GLY A 1 14.29 -0.66 -1.99
N ALA A 2 14.18 0.64 -1.70
CA ALA A 2 15.32 1.55 -1.60
C ALA A 2 16.32 1.11 -0.52
N PHE A 3 15.82 0.78 0.68
CA PHE A 3 16.63 0.50 1.88
C PHE A 3 16.80 -0.99 2.22
N SER A 4 16.14 -1.89 1.48
CA SER A 4 16.08 -3.32 1.78
C SER A 4 16.14 -4.20 0.53
N ARG A 5 16.66 -5.42 0.70
CA ARG A 5 16.55 -6.53 -0.25
C ARG A 5 15.64 -7.61 0.34
N VAL A 6 14.80 -8.18 -0.49
CA VAL A 6 13.91 -9.28 -0.13
C VAL A 6 14.41 -10.55 -0.82
N PHE A 7 14.50 -11.64 -0.09
CA PHE A 7 14.96 -12.94 -0.57
C PHE A 7 13.84 -13.96 -0.38
N LYS A 8 13.67 -14.88 -1.34
CA LYS A 8 12.89 -16.09 -1.13
C LYS A 8 13.72 -17.07 -0.30
N ALA A 9 13.14 -17.64 0.75
CA ALA A 9 13.82 -18.61 1.61
C ALA A 9 12.86 -19.73 2.06
N SER A 10 13.40 -20.71 2.79
CA SER A 10 12.63 -21.74 3.50
C SER A 10 12.83 -21.57 4.99
N PHE A 11 11.75 -21.63 5.77
CA PHE A 11 11.75 -21.58 7.23
C PHE A 11 10.76 -22.61 7.76
N GLN A 12 11.24 -23.59 8.54
CA GLN A 12 10.44 -24.69 9.08
C GLN A 12 9.62 -25.44 8.00
N GLY A 13 10.20 -25.61 6.80
CA GLY A 13 9.54 -26.28 5.67
C GLY A 13 8.56 -25.40 4.88
N ALA A 14 8.27 -24.18 5.33
CA ALA A 14 7.44 -23.22 4.60
C ALA A 14 8.29 -22.26 3.76
N ILE A 15 7.79 -21.91 2.56
CA ILE A 15 8.39 -20.85 1.75
C ILE A 15 8.05 -19.50 2.37
N VAL A 16 9.08 -18.67 2.59
CA VAL A 16 8.97 -17.36 3.23
C VAL A 16 9.69 -16.27 2.43
N ALA A 17 9.34 -15.02 2.70
CA ALA A 17 10.05 -13.85 2.22
C ALA A 17 10.91 -13.26 3.36
N VAL A 18 12.22 -13.11 3.13
CA VAL A 18 13.15 -12.55 4.12
C VAL A 18 13.58 -11.15 3.66
N LYS A 19 13.11 -10.12 4.36
CA LYS A 19 13.51 -8.72 4.15
C LYS A 19 14.74 -8.43 5.01
N ARG A 20 15.83 -8.00 4.36
CA ARG A 20 17.12 -7.62 4.96
C ARG A 20 17.45 -6.18 4.59
N LEU A 21 17.89 -5.37 5.55
CA LEU A 21 18.37 -4.02 5.27
C LEU A 21 19.66 -4.04 4.42
N LYS A 22 19.85 -3.03 3.57
CA LYS A 22 21.09 -2.82 2.80
C LYS A 22 22.14 -2.14 3.68
N VAL A 23 23.41 -2.43 3.44
CA VAL A 23 24.55 -1.76 4.08
C VAL A 23 25.13 -0.68 3.16
N PRO A 24 25.72 0.41 3.72
CA PRO A 24 25.85 0.72 5.15
C PRO A 24 24.51 1.15 5.78
N LEU A 25 24.34 0.88 7.09
CA LEU A 25 23.11 1.20 7.84
C LEU A 25 23.26 2.54 8.57
N SER A 26 22.35 3.49 8.33
CA SER A 26 22.21 4.65 9.22
C SER A 26 21.42 4.27 10.49
N SER A 27 21.55 5.05 11.56
CA SER A 27 20.69 4.90 12.75
C SER A 27 19.22 5.08 12.41
N GLN A 28 18.92 5.93 11.41
CA GLN A 28 17.56 6.16 10.94
C GLN A 28 16.97 4.90 10.27
N ASP A 29 17.76 4.18 9.45
CA ASP A 29 17.32 2.93 8.82
C ASP A 29 16.99 1.85 9.85
N LYS A 30 17.79 1.76 10.93
CA LYS A 30 17.53 0.83 12.04
C LYS A 30 16.26 1.18 12.81
N ASN A 31 16.00 2.47 13.01
CA ASN A 31 14.78 2.94 13.67
C ASN A 31 13.54 2.64 12.82
N TYR A 32 13.59 2.88 11.51
CA TYR A 32 12.50 2.52 10.60
C TYR A 32 12.21 1.02 10.59
N PHE A 33 13.26 0.19 10.55
CA PHE A 33 13.09 -1.26 10.60
C PHE A 33 12.46 -1.73 11.92
N THR A 34 12.94 -1.21 13.05
CA THR A 34 12.39 -1.55 14.38
C THR A 34 10.94 -1.11 14.51
N ALA A 35 10.61 0.09 14.03
CA ALA A 35 9.23 0.58 14.01
C ALA A 35 8.32 -0.28 13.13
N GLU A 36 8.77 -0.65 11.93
CA GLU A 36 8.04 -1.54 11.02
C GLU A 36 7.77 -2.91 11.67
N VAL A 37 8.79 -3.49 12.32
CA VAL A 37 8.65 -4.74 13.08
C VAL A 37 7.62 -4.59 14.20
N SER A 38 7.73 -3.55 15.03
CA SER A 38 6.81 -3.33 16.16
C SER A 38 5.37 -3.20 15.68
N LEU A 39 5.14 -2.48 14.58
CA LEU A 39 3.81 -2.36 13.99
C LEU A 39 3.30 -3.73 13.48
N LEU A 40 4.06 -4.40 12.62
CA LEU A 40 3.67 -5.68 12.03
C LEU A 40 3.44 -6.80 13.06
N ARG A 41 4.06 -6.72 14.24
CA ARG A 41 3.81 -7.66 15.35
C ARG A 41 2.37 -7.58 15.85
N GLU A 42 1.76 -6.40 15.85
CA GLU A 42 0.39 -6.19 16.33
C GLU A 42 -0.68 -6.41 15.23
N LEU A 43 -0.26 -6.48 13.97
CA LEU A 43 -1.18 -6.62 12.84
C LEU A 43 -1.50 -8.08 12.53
N ARG A 44 -2.79 -8.42 12.53
CA ARG A 44 -3.33 -9.75 12.17
C ARG A 44 -4.62 -9.57 11.36
N HIS A 45 -4.50 -9.66 10.05
CA HIS A 45 -5.63 -9.56 9.13
C HIS A 45 -5.34 -10.30 7.82
N PRO A 46 -6.32 -11.01 7.20
CA PRO A 46 -6.09 -11.79 5.99
C PRO A 46 -5.65 -10.97 4.76
N ARG A 47 -5.82 -9.64 4.80
CA ARG A 47 -5.44 -8.70 3.73
C ARG A 47 -4.24 -7.82 4.09
N VAL A 48 -3.50 -8.17 5.14
CA VAL A 48 -2.23 -7.54 5.53
C VAL A 48 -1.16 -8.62 5.57
N VAL A 49 0.04 -8.34 5.06
CA VAL A 49 1.14 -9.30 5.07
C VAL A 49 1.53 -9.66 6.51
N LEU A 50 1.59 -10.96 6.77
CA LEU A 50 1.91 -11.52 8.07
C LEU A 50 3.42 -11.53 8.33
N LEU A 51 3.81 -10.96 9.46
CA LEU A 51 5.12 -11.16 10.06
C LEU A 51 5.16 -12.52 10.78
N LEU A 52 6.02 -13.41 10.29
CA LEU A 52 6.26 -14.73 10.85
C LEU A 52 7.32 -14.71 11.95
N GLY A 53 8.31 -13.82 11.82
CA GLY A 53 9.37 -13.70 12.82
C GLY A 53 10.41 -12.64 12.48
N VAL A 54 11.34 -12.45 13.40
CA VAL A 54 12.50 -11.56 13.24
C VAL A 54 13.76 -12.27 13.72
N CYS A 55 14.88 -12.00 13.06
CA CYS A 55 16.20 -12.44 13.51
C CYS A 55 17.07 -11.21 13.75
N MET A 56 17.44 -10.99 15.02
CA MET A 56 18.27 -9.87 15.46
C MET A 56 19.70 -10.29 15.80
N ASN A 57 19.95 -11.60 15.94
CA ASN A 57 21.23 -12.15 16.42
C ASN A 57 22.27 -12.32 15.29
N GLY A 58 21.92 -12.00 14.05
CA GLY A 58 22.82 -12.04 12.90
C GLY A 58 23.55 -10.72 12.67
N PRO A 59 24.48 -10.67 11.68
CA PRO A 59 25.20 -9.45 11.35
C PRO A 59 24.29 -8.31 10.86
N LEU A 60 23.10 -8.65 10.36
CA LEU A 60 22.07 -7.69 9.96
C LEU A 60 20.68 -8.16 10.44
N PRO A 61 19.81 -7.24 10.90
CA PRO A 61 18.42 -7.57 11.22
C PRO A 61 17.68 -8.15 10.01
N LEU A 62 16.94 -9.23 10.24
CA LEU A 62 16.10 -9.89 9.25
C LEU A 62 14.64 -9.91 9.71
N MET A 63 13.74 -9.66 8.77
CA MET A 63 12.31 -9.79 8.94
C MET A 63 11.82 -10.96 8.08
N VAL A 64 11.14 -11.93 8.69
CA VAL A 64 10.58 -13.10 8.01
C VAL A 64 9.08 -12.88 7.83
N LEU A 65 8.66 -12.77 6.59
CA LEU A 65 7.29 -12.51 6.17
C LEU A 65 6.73 -13.73 5.44
N GLU A 66 5.41 -13.86 5.41
CA GLU A 66 4.77 -14.82 4.49
C GLU A 66 5.13 -14.52 3.03
N PHE A 67 5.27 -15.58 2.22
CA PHE A 67 5.66 -15.45 0.83
C PHE A 67 4.46 -15.19 -0.09
N MET A 68 4.59 -14.17 -0.95
CA MET A 68 3.56 -13.77 -1.92
C MET A 68 3.93 -14.28 -3.31
N ALA A 69 3.33 -15.40 -3.70
CA ALA A 69 3.76 -16.18 -4.87
C ALA A 69 3.68 -15.44 -6.21
N ARG A 70 2.82 -14.42 -6.33
CA ARG A 70 2.67 -13.62 -7.56
C ARG A 70 3.39 -12.27 -7.48
N GLY A 71 4.18 -12.02 -6.43
CA GLY A 71 4.90 -10.77 -6.27
C GLY A 71 3.97 -9.59 -6.02
N SER A 72 4.36 -8.41 -6.50
CA SER A 72 3.57 -7.19 -6.37
C SER A 72 2.52 -7.06 -7.48
N LEU A 73 1.44 -6.34 -7.17
CA LEU A 73 0.43 -5.95 -8.15
C LEU A 73 1.07 -5.14 -9.29
N PHE A 74 2.03 -4.26 -8.99
CA PHE A 74 2.78 -3.53 -10.02
C PHE A 74 3.43 -4.49 -11.04
N HIS A 75 4.16 -5.52 -10.56
CA HIS A 75 4.77 -6.49 -11.45
C HIS A 75 3.72 -7.26 -12.26
N HIS A 76 2.60 -7.62 -11.63
CA HIS A 76 1.51 -8.30 -12.33
C HIS A 76 0.91 -7.45 -13.45
N LEU A 77 0.71 -6.14 -13.23
CA LEU A 77 0.12 -5.23 -14.21
C LEU A 77 1.08 -4.88 -15.36
N HIS A 78 2.37 -4.73 -15.07
CA HIS A 78 3.34 -4.20 -16.05
C HIS A 78 4.20 -5.28 -16.74
N ASP A 79 4.12 -6.53 -16.32
CA ASP A 79 4.75 -7.64 -17.05
C ASP A 79 3.87 -8.07 -18.24
N PRO A 80 4.37 -7.99 -19.48
CA PRO A 80 3.61 -8.37 -20.68
C PRO A 80 3.25 -9.86 -20.74
N HIS A 81 3.92 -10.72 -19.97
CA HIS A 81 3.59 -12.14 -19.88
C HIS A 81 2.42 -12.43 -18.94
N ASN A 82 2.03 -11.47 -18.08
CA ASN A 82 0.87 -11.62 -17.21
C ASN A 82 -0.42 -11.21 -17.93
N PRO A 83 -1.49 -12.04 -17.84
CA PRO A 83 -2.77 -11.71 -18.44
C PRO A 83 -3.37 -10.47 -17.77
N SER A 84 -4.21 -9.75 -18.50
CA SER A 84 -4.99 -8.66 -17.91
C SER A 84 -5.95 -9.23 -16.86
N LEU A 85 -6.22 -8.43 -15.82
CA LEU A 85 -7.22 -8.77 -14.82
C LEU A 85 -8.59 -8.80 -15.50
N ASP A 86 -9.31 -9.91 -15.35
CA ASP A 86 -10.74 -9.90 -15.65
C ASP A 86 -11.51 -9.09 -14.60
N HIS A 87 -12.79 -8.83 -14.87
CA HIS A 87 -13.63 -8.04 -13.97
C HIS A 87 -13.67 -8.62 -12.55
N ALA A 88 -13.75 -9.95 -12.42
CA ALA A 88 -13.82 -10.61 -11.12
C ALA A 88 -12.53 -10.39 -10.33
N ALA A 89 -11.37 -10.62 -10.94
CA ALA A 89 -10.06 -10.41 -10.32
C ALA A 89 -9.82 -8.93 -9.98
N TYR A 90 -10.23 -8.00 -10.85
CA TYR A 90 -10.17 -6.57 -10.60
C TYR A 90 -10.91 -6.20 -9.32
N PHE A 91 -12.21 -6.51 -9.24
CA PHE A 91 -13.02 -6.17 -8.08
C PHE A 91 -12.55 -6.91 -6.83
N GLN A 92 -12.08 -8.14 -7.00
CA GLN A 92 -11.59 -8.93 -5.90
C GLN A 92 -10.32 -8.35 -5.25
N ILE A 93 -9.36 -7.88 -6.06
CA ILE A 93 -8.15 -7.20 -5.59
C ILE A 93 -8.50 -5.85 -4.95
N ALA A 94 -9.37 -5.06 -5.60
CA ALA A 94 -9.83 -3.78 -5.07
C ALA A 94 -10.52 -3.94 -3.70
N HIS A 95 -11.38 -4.94 -3.56
CA HIS A 95 -12.07 -5.26 -2.32
C HIS A 95 -11.10 -5.72 -1.23
N ASP A 96 -10.14 -6.56 -1.56
CA ASP A 96 -9.11 -7.01 -0.63
C ASP A 96 -8.27 -5.86 -0.08
N MET A 97 -7.88 -4.94 -0.96
CA MET A 97 -7.17 -3.73 -0.56
C MET A 97 -8.03 -2.88 0.36
N ALA A 98 -9.31 -2.67 0.03
CA ALA A 98 -10.23 -1.90 0.85
C ALA A 98 -10.42 -2.52 2.24
N LEU A 99 -10.56 -3.85 2.34
CA LEU A 99 -10.60 -4.60 3.60
C LEU A 99 -9.31 -4.42 4.41
N GLY A 100 -8.14 -4.55 3.78
CA GLY A 100 -6.84 -4.37 4.44
C GLY A 100 -6.66 -2.96 4.97
N MET A 101 -6.99 -1.94 4.16
CA MET A 101 -6.88 -0.54 4.56
C MET A 101 -7.91 -0.15 5.61
N ASN A 102 -9.16 -0.64 5.52
CA ASN A 102 -10.17 -0.45 6.56
C ASN A 102 -9.70 -1.00 7.91
N TYR A 103 -9.11 -2.21 7.92
CA TYR A 103 -8.54 -2.79 9.12
C TYR A 103 -7.45 -1.91 9.75
N LEU A 104 -6.57 -1.31 8.94
CA LEU A 104 -5.52 -0.40 9.41
C LEU A 104 -6.11 0.91 9.97
N HIS A 105 -7.05 1.51 9.24
CA HIS A 105 -7.66 2.79 9.61
C HIS A 105 -8.56 2.66 10.85
N CYS A 106 -9.22 1.52 11.03
CA CYS A 106 -10.04 1.22 12.22
C CYS A 106 -9.24 0.57 13.36
N HIS A 107 -7.92 0.41 13.23
CA HIS A 107 -7.09 -0.07 14.32
C HIS A 107 -7.15 0.91 15.51
N ARG A 108 -7.00 0.40 16.75
CA ARG A 108 -7.12 1.21 17.99
C ARG A 108 -6.28 2.49 17.99
N SER A 109 -5.11 2.45 17.33
CA SER A 109 -4.16 3.55 17.26
C SER A 109 -4.21 4.33 15.93
N GLU A 110 -5.20 4.04 15.07
CA GLU A 110 -5.37 4.48 13.67
C GLU A 110 -4.05 4.48 12.87
N ILE A 111 -3.88 3.48 12.00
CA ILE A 111 -2.63 3.31 11.26
C ILE A 111 -2.77 3.93 9.87
N LEU A 112 -1.94 4.93 9.58
CA LEU A 112 -1.79 5.53 8.26
C LEU A 112 -0.70 4.79 7.49
N HIS A 113 -0.99 4.28 6.29
CA HIS A 113 0.00 3.54 5.51
C HIS A 113 1.05 4.48 4.89
N LEU A 114 0.59 5.58 4.27
CA LEU A 114 1.35 6.70 3.70
C LEU A 114 2.27 6.40 2.50
N ASP A 115 2.59 5.13 2.24
CA ASP A 115 3.28 4.68 1.02
C ASP A 115 2.44 3.62 0.27
N LEU A 116 1.11 3.77 0.24
CA LEU A 116 0.26 2.84 -0.49
C LEU A 116 0.48 3.03 -2.01
N LYS A 117 0.86 1.97 -2.70
CA LYS A 117 1.10 1.93 -4.15
C LYS A 117 1.06 0.49 -4.63
N SER A 118 0.88 0.26 -5.92
CA SER A 118 0.79 -1.09 -6.50
C SER A 118 2.04 -1.96 -6.24
N MET A 119 3.21 -1.37 -5.98
CA MET A 119 4.41 -2.11 -5.55
C MET A 119 4.29 -2.69 -4.13
N ASN A 120 3.49 -2.05 -3.29
CA ASN A 120 3.27 -2.41 -1.88
C ASN A 120 1.95 -3.19 -1.67
N VAL A 121 1.27 -3.55 -2.76
CA VAL A 121 0.17 -4.51 -2.77
C VAL A 121 0.73 -5.81 -3.31
N LEU A 122 0.76 -6.87 -2.49
CA LEU A 122 1.29 -8.16 -2.89
C LEU A 122 0.19 -9.18 -3.15
N LEU A 123 0.45 -10.09 -4.07
CA LEU A 123 -0.52 -11.07 -4.55
C LEU A 123 -0.15 -12.49 -4.12
N THR A 124 -1.12 -13.17 -3.52
CA THR A 124 -1.06 -14.61 -3.21
C THR A 124 -1.12 -15.45 -4.50
N SER A 125 -0.91 -16.76 -4.40
CA SER A 125 -1.06 -17.69 -5.54
C SER A 125 -2.46 -17.64 -6.19
N HIS A 126 -3.49 -17.30 -5.41
CA HIS A 126 -4.89 -17.23 -5.83
C HIS A 126 -5.36 -15.80 -6.17
N LEU A 127 -4.44 -14.89 -6.53
CA LEU A 127 -4.74 -13.48 -6.87
C LEU A 127 -5.49 -12.70 -5.76
N ARG A 128 -5.42 -13.17 -4.51
CA ARG A 128 -5.87 -12.39 -3.35
C ARG A 128 -4.80 -11.37 -2.98
N ALA A 129 -5.18 -10.14 -2.69
CA ALA A 129 -4.27 -9.05 -2.37
C ALA A 129 -4.00 -8.92 -0.87
N LYS A 130 -2.79 -8.50 -0.52
CA LYS A 130 -2.37 -8.14 0.83
C LYS A 130 -1.55 -6.86 0.83
N ILE A 131 -1.82 -5.96 1.77
CA ILE A 131 -1.06 -4.72 1.99
C ILE A 131 0.28 -5.05 2.66
N ALA A 132 1.36 -4.46 2.15
CA ALA A 132 2.73 -4.72 2.56
C ALA A 132 3.56 -3.41 2.66
N ASP A 133 4.77 -3.53 3.21
CA ASP A 133 5.77 -2.46 3.35
C ASP A 133 5.30 -1.27 4.22
N PHE A 134 5.42 -1.47 5.53
CA PHE A 134 4.96 -0.51 6.54
C PHE A 134 6.07 0.45 7.01
N GLY A 135 7.17 0.54 6.26
CA GLY A 135 8.34 1.35 6.64
C GLY A 135 8.06 2.85 6.77
N PHE A 136 7.01 3.35 6.11
CA PHE A 136 6.56 4.75 6.19
C PHE A 136 5.30 4.94 7.02
N SER A 137 4.72 3.85 7.54
CA SER A 137 3.46 3.92 8.27
C SER A 137 3.62 4.70 9.57
N LYS A 138 2.54 5.38 9.97
CA LYS A 138 2.49 6.19 11.19
C LYS A 138 1.24 5.84 11.98
N LEU A 139 1.40 5.77 13.31
CA LEU A 139 0.26 5.83 14.23
C LEU A 139 -0.25 7.26 14.27
N ARG A 140 -1.56 7.46 14.33
CA ARG A 140 -2.16 8.80 14.32
C ARG A 140 -1.65 9.68 15.47
N HIS A 141 -1.46 9.12 16.66
CA HIS A 141 -0.92 9.87 17.80
C HIS A 141 0.52 10.36 17.59
N ASP A 142 1.35 9.64 16.83
CA ASP A 142 2.72 10.06 16.50
C ASP A 142 2.75 11.06 15.34
N ALA A 143 1.74 11.02 14.47
CA ALA A 143 1.57 11.92 13.33
C ALA A 143 1.33 13.38 13.77
N ASP A 144 0.56 13.58 14.84
CA ASP A 144 0.27 14.92 15.37
C ASP A 144 1.52 15.62 15.93
N VAL A 145 2.54 14.84 16.35
CA VAL A 145 3.83 15.36 16.83
C VAL A 145 4.83 15.58 15.68
N ALA A 146 4.78 14.73 14.64
CA ALA A 146 5.73 14.73 13.52
C ALA A 146 5.43 15.75 12.40
N ALA A 147 4.22 16.32 12.36
CA ALA A 147 3.79 17.27 11.32
C ALA A 147 4.68 18.52 11.18
N LYS A 148 5.54 18.81 12.18
CA LYS A 148 6.46 19.95 12.16
C LYS A 148 7.76 19.73 11.37
N ASN A 149 8.15 18.49 11.04
CA ASN A 149 9.46 18.16 10.47
C ASN A 149 9.42 17.19 9.26
N ALA A 150 8.25 16.93 8.67
CA ALA A 150 8.12 15.97 7.58
C ALA A 150 8.63 16.57 6.24
N THR A 151 9.93 16.46 5.97
CA THR A 151 10.45 16.72 4.64
C THR A 151 9.97 15.59 3.71
N VAL A 152 9.13 15.94 2.74
CA VAL A 152 8.63 15.06 1.65
C VAL A 152 9.78 14.66 0.72
N LYS A 153 10.79 13.94 1.24
CA LYS A 153 11.99 13.54 0.50
C LYS A 153 11.96 12.07 0.06
N GLN A 154 10.99 11.29 0.52
CA GLN A 154 10.94 9.86 0.25
C GLN A 154 9.49 9.44 -0.03
N GLY A 155 9.27 8.94 -1.25
CA GLY A 155 7.97 8.49 -1.75
C GLY A 155 8.02 8.34 -3.27
N THR A 156 7.03 7.66 -3.84
CA THR A 156 6.85 7.60 -5.29
C THR A 156 5.72 8.57 -5.65
N PRO A 157 6.02 9.80 -6.13
CA PRO A 157 5.05 10.91 -6.15
C PRO A 157 3.74 10.63 -6.89
N ALA A 158 3.77 9.69 -7.83
CA ALA A 158 2.62 9.35 -8.67
C ALA A 158 1.42 8.80 -7.88
N TRP A 159 1.64 8.20 -6.69
CA TRP A 159 0.57 7.70 -5.82
C TRP A 159 0.30 8.61 -4.61
N MET A 160 1.07 9.69 -4.42
CA MET A 160 0.97 10.54 -3.23
C MET A 160 -0.14 11.60 -3.38
N SER A 161 -0.85 11.87 -2.29
CA SER A 161 -1.93 12.85 -2.29
C SER A 161 -1.42 14.30 -2.37
N PRO A 162 -2.23 15.24 -2.91
CA PRO A 162 -1.83 16.63 -3.06
C PRO A 162 -1.42 17.30 -1.74
N GLU A 163 -2.17 17.07 -0.66
CA GLU A 163 -1.90 17.66 0.66
C GLU A 163 -0.61 17.10 1.28
N LEU A 164 -0.31 15.83 1.06
CA LEU A 164 0.95 15.23 1.49
C LEU A 164 2.13 15.84 0.72
N LEU A 165 1.98 16.04 -0.59
CA LEU A 165 3.01 16.65 -1.43
C LEU A 165 3.20 18.15 -1.19
N GLN A 166 2.15 18.88 -0.77
CA GLN A 166 2.19 20.33 -0.61
C GLN A 166 2.63 20.77 0.79
N SER A 167 2.04 20.19 1.83
CA SER A 167 2.20 20.64 3.21
C SER A 167 2.65 19.53 4.16
N GLY A 168 2.88 18.31 3.66
CA GLY A 168 3.21 17.16 4.51
C GLY A 168 2.04 16.69 5.37
N GLN A 169 0.81 17.15 5.08
CA GLN A 169 -0.37 16.77 5.83
C GLN A 169 -0.69 15.29 5.61
N ILE A 170 -0.82 14.58 6.72
CA ILE A 170 -1.09 13.14 6.76
C ILE A 170 -2.46 12.87 7.37
N SER A 171 -3.21 11.98 6.73
CA SER A 171 -4.53 11.52 7.16
C SER A 171 -4.86 10.20 6.46
N THR A 172 -5.89 9.50 6.93
CA THR A 172 -6.44 8.32 6.26
C THR A 172 -6.86 8.61 4.81
N LYS A 173 -7.23 9.87 4.52
CA LYS A 173 -7.61 10.33 3.19
C LYS A 173 -6.44 10.37 2.20
N ALA A 174 -5.19 10.43 2.68
CA ALA A 174 -4.02 10.30 1.82
C ALA A 174 -3.93 8.89 1.23
N ASP A 175 -4.18 7.85 2.04
CA ASP A 175 -4.20 6.46 1.56
C ASP A 175 -5.36 6.21 0.58
N VAL A 176 -6.52 6.85 0.81
CA VAL A 176 -7.68 6.76 -0.12
C VAL A 176 -7.34 7.35 -1.50
N TYR A 177 -6.57 8.43 -1.54
CA TYR A 177 -6.07 8.99 -2.80
C TYR A 177 -5.17 7.99 -3.53
N SER A 178 -4.21 7.40 -2.82
CA SER A 178 -3.30 6.40 -3.37
C SER A 178 -4.06 5.19 -3.91
N PHE A 179 -5.09 4.74 -3.19
CA PHE A 179 -6.00 3.69 -3.65
C PHE A 179 -6.68 4.04 -4.99
N GLY A 180 -7.16 5.27 -5.16
CA GLY A 180 -7.74 5.73 -6.43
C GLY A 180 -6.76 5.65 -7.61
N ILE A 181 -5.49 5.98 -7.39
CA ILE A 181 -4.44 5.84 -8.40
C ILE A 181 -4.21 4.36 -8.75
N ILE A 182 -4.23 3.45 -7.77
CA ILE A 182 -4.07 2.01 -8.02
C ILE A 182 -5.27 1.45 -8.78
N LEU A 183 -6.49 1.86 -8.47
CA LEU A 183 -7.68 1.46 -9.23
C LEU A 183 -7.57 1.87 -10.71
N TRP A 184 -7.08 3.08 -10.96
CA TRP A 184 -6.79 3.55 -12.31
C TRP A 184 -5.69 2.72 -12.99
N GLU A 185 -4.60 2.43 -12.27
CA GLU A 185 -3.49 1.62 -12.78
C GLU A 185 -3.92 0.19 -13.12
N MET A 186 -4.79 -0.42 -12.30
CA MET A 186 -5.37 -1.74 -12.58
C MET A 186 -6.25 -1.72 -13.83
N LEU A 187 -6.97 -0.61 -14.07
CA LEU A 187 -7.88 -0.45 -15.20
C LEU A 187 -7.10 -0.30 -16.51
N THR A 188 -6.04 0.52 -16.50
CA THR A 188 -5.32 0.91 -17.72
C THR A 188 -4.08 0.08 -17.99
N ARG A 189 -3.52 -0.56 -16.95
CA ARG A 189 -2.17 -1.15 -16.95
C ARG A 189 -1.07 -0.17 -17.35
N LEU A 190 -1.32 1.14 -17.29
CA LEU A 190 -0.35 2.18 -17.61
C LEU A 190 0.36 2.67 -16.36
N ASN A 191 1.60 3.13 -16.54
CA ASN A 191 2.31 3.80 -15.46
C ASN A 191 1.63 5.14 -15.14
N PRO A 192 1.27 5.43 -13.88
CA PRO A 192 0.63 6.69 -13.53
C PRO A 192 1.52 7.88 -13.91
N TYR A 193 0.97 8.80 -14.70
CA TYR A 193 1.68 9.96 -15.25
C TYR A 193 2.91 9.61 -16.11
N GLU A 194 2.84 8.53 -16.88
CA GLU A 194 3.89 8.11 -17.82
C GLU A 194 4.49 9.27 -18.62
N GLY A 195 5.82 9.23 -18.78
CA GLY A 195 6.61 10.29 -19.43
C GLY A 195 6.83 11.55 -18.58
N SER A 196 6.27 11.65 -17.37
CA SER A 196 6.47 12.80 -16.48
C SER A 196 7.61 12.57 -15.48
N THR A 197 8.42 13.59 -15.23
CA THR A 197 9.40 13.58 -14.13
C THR A 197 8.71 13.71 -12.78
N SER A 198 9.39 13.35 -11.68
CA SER A 198 8.86 13.53 -10.33
C SER A 198 8.39 14.97 -10.05
N PHE A 199 9.13 15.97 -10.53
CA PHE A 199 8.75 17.38 -10.38
C PHE A 199 7.47 17.71 -11.15
N GLN A 200 7.33 17.23 -12.39
CA GLN A 200 6.13 17.43 -13.20
C GLN A 200 4.91 16.72 -12.59
N ILE A 201 5.10 15.52 -12.03
CA ILE A 201 4.02 14.79 -11.34
C ILE A 201 3.53 15.58 -10.13
N ILE A 202 4.45 16.12 -9.32
CA ILE A 202 4.11 16.96 -8.16
C ILE A 202 3.34 18.20 -8.60
N ASP A 203 3.82 18.92 -9.62
CA ASP A 203 3.16 20.13 -10.14
C ASP A 203 1.76 19.82 -10.71
N LYS A 204 1.63 18.79 -11.56
CA LYS A 204 0.35 18.32 -12.11
C LYS A 204 -0.64 17.97 -10.99
N THR A 205 -0.19 17.21 -10.00
CA THR A 205 -1.02 16.74 -8.89
C THR A 205 -1.53 17.92 -8.05
N ARG A 206 -0.66 18.90 -7.75
CA ARG A 206 -1.01 20.13 -7.03
C ARG A 206 -2.03 20.99 -7.79
N LYS A 207 -1.93 21.04 -9.12
CA LYS A 207 -2.87 21.75 -10.01
C LYS A 207 -4.20 21.01 -10.25
N GLY A 208 -4.40 19.84 -9.63
CA GLY A 208 -5.63 19.06 -9.80
C GLY A 208 -5.66 18.18 -11.05
N HIS A 209 -4.57 18.12 -11.82
CA HIS A 209 -4.48 17.18 -12.95
C HIS A 209 -4.37 15.74 -12.41
N ARG A 210 -4.97 14.80 -13.16
CA ARG A 210 -4.98 13.36 -12.87
C ARG A 210 -4.70 12.58 -14.15
N PRO A 211 -4.31 11.29 -14.05
CA PRO A 211 -4.25 10.41 -15.21
C PRO A 211 -5.62 10.31 -15.91
N VAL A 212 -5.60 10.13 -17.23
CA VAL A 212 -6.82 10.08 -18.06
C VAL A 212 -7.53 8.74 -17.83
N ILE A 213 -8.82 8.78 -17.45
CA ILE A 213 -9.68 7.60 -17.41
C ILE A 213 -10.18 7.35 -18.84
N PRO A 214 -10.02 6.15 -19.41
CA PRO A 214 -10.53 5.83 -20.75
C PRO A 214 -12.06 5.94 -20.83
N GLU A 215 -12.59 6.35 -21.98
CA GLU A 215 -14.04 6.45 -22.23
C GLU A 215 -14.77 5.10 -22.11
N SER A 216 -14.06 3.99 -22.24
CA SER A 216 -14.60 2.64 -22.05
C SER A 216 -14.78 2.24 -20.59
N CYS A 217 -14.38 3.09 -19.63
CA CYS A 217 -14.53 2.82 -18.21
C CYS A 217 -16.01 2.86 -17.80
N PRO A 218 -16.54 1.86 -17.07
CA PRO A 218 -17.89 1.93 -16.52
C PRO A 218 -18.08 3.13 -15.58
N GLU A 219 -19.22 3.82 -15.69
CA GLU A 219 -19.52 5.06 -14.95
C GLU A 219 -19.35 4.94 -13.43
N ASN A 220 -19.76 3.79 -12.85
CA ASN A 220 -19.62 3.53 -11.42
C ASN A 220 -18.16 3.44 -10.99
N LEU A 221 -17.31 2.84 -11.82
CA LEU A 221 -15.88 2.72 -11.55
C LEU A 221 -15.17 4.07 -11.73
N GLU A 222 -15.51 4.80 -12.79
CA GLU A 222 -15.01 6.16 -12.99
C GLU A 222 -15.36 7.05 -11.80
N SER A 223 -16.62 7.02 -11.36
CA SER A 223 -17.11 7.79 -10.20
C SER A 223 -16.34 7.44 -8.93
N LEU A 224 -16.08 6.15 -8.69
CA LEU A 224 -15.28 5.69 -7.56
C LEU A 224 -13.84 6.21 -7.62
N ILE A 225 -13.16 6.04 -8.76
CA ILE A 225 -11.78 6.52 -8.97
C ILE A 225 -11.74 8.04 -8.72
N ARG A 226 -12.70 8.79 -9.29
CA ARG A 226 -12.83 10.24 -9.12
C ARG A 226 -13.06 10.67 -7.69
N ALA A 227 -13.91 9.95 -6.95
CA ALA A 227 -14.14 10.22 -5.54
C ALA A 227 -12.86 9.96 -4.72
N CYS A 228 -12.14 8.86 -4.98
CA CYS A 228 -10.93 8.50 -4.25
C CYS A 228 -9.82 9.55 -4.39
N TRP A 229 -9.58 10.09 -5.59
CA TRP A 229 -8.48 11.04 -5.84
C TRP A 229 -8.91 12.52 -5.89
N ALA A 230 -10.07 12.85 -5.30
CA ALA A 230 -10.58 14.21 -5.23
C ALA A 230 -9.55 15.18 -4.62
N GLN A 231 -9.49 16.40 -5.14
CA GLN A 231 -8.51 17.40 -4.68
C GLN A 231 -8.68 17.71 -3.20
N ASN A 232 -9.91 17.97 -2.75
CA ASN A 232 -10.24 18.16 -1.35
C ASN A 232 -10.32 16.80 -0.63
N PRO A 233 -9.46 16.52 0.38
CA PRO A 233 -9.47 15.25 1.13
C PRO A 233 -10.82 14.94 1.80
N ALA A 234 -11.59 15.96 2.18
CA ALA A 234 -12.89 15.79 2.84
C ALA A 234 -13.95 15.15 1.92
N LEU A 235 -13.80 15.29 0.60
CA LEU A 235 -14.71 14.70 -0.39
C LEU A 235 -14.39 13.23 -0.70
N ARG A 236 -13.21 12.75 -0.32
CA ARG A 236 -12.82 11.36 -0.57
C ARG A 236 -13.63 10.43 0.33
N PRO A 237 -13.97 9.21 -0.11
CA PRO A 237 -14.68 8.25 0.74
C PRO A 237 -13.80 7.79 1.92
N GLN A 238 -14.37 6.99 2.81
CA GLN A 238 -13.59 6.16 3.73
C GLN A 238 -13.56 4.74 3.17
N PHE A 239 -12.55 3.96 3.51
CA PHE A 239 -12.69 2.51 3.37
C PHE A 239 -13.81 2.10 4.31
N LYS A 240 -14.96 1.70 3.76
CA LYS A 240 -16.08 1.10 4.49
C LYS A 240 -16.32 -0.24 3.84
N VAL A 241 -16.32 -1.30 4.63
CA VAL A 241 -16.68 -2.62 4.14
C VAL A 241 -17.88 -3.12 4.94
N SER A 242 -18.95 -3.49 4.24
CA SER A 242 -20.18 -4.00 4.84
C SER A 242 -19.88 -5.27 5.63
N SER A 243 -20.36 -5.38 6.87
CA SER A 243 -20.08 -6.49 7.80
C SER A 243 -20.76 -7.83 7.45
N HIS A 244 -21.26 -8.01 6.23
CA HIS A 244 -22.08 -9.17 5.86
C HIS A 244 -21.31 -10.48 5.62
N ASP A 245 -19.98 -10.50 5.69
CA ASP A 245 -19.18 -11.72 5.49
C ASP A 245 -19.02 -12.59 6.76
N SER A 246 -19.72 -12.27 7.84
CA SER A 246 -19.79 -13.12 9.03
C SER A 246 -20.88 -14.19 8.86
N ILE A 247 -20.69 -15.15 7.94
CA ILE A 247 -21.50 -16.38 7.97
C ILE A 247 -21.08 -17.15 9.23
N SER A 248 -21.86 -16.94 10.28
CA SER A 248 -21.83 -17.70 11.51
C SER A 248 -22.06 -19.18 11.17
N ASN A 249 -21.02 -20.00 11.30
CA ASN A 249 -21.20 -21.43 11.56
C ASN A 249 -21.91 -21.58 12.92
N LYS A 250 -23.24 -21.59 12.90
CA LYS A 250 -24.02 -22.20 13.97
C LYS A 250 -24.05 -23.70 13.68
N THR A 251 -23.17 -24.41 14.35
CA THR A 251 -23.32 -25.84 14.64
C THR A 251 -24.64 -26.04 15.39
N ASN A 252 -25.50 -26.90 14.84
CA ASN A 252 -26.41 -27.73 15.63
C ASN A 252 -25.82 -29.14 15.71
#